data_AF-A0A933RNC5-F1
#
_entry.id   AF-A0A933RNC5-F1
#
_cell.length_a   1.000
_cell.length_b   1.000
_cell.length_c   1.000
_cell.angle_alpha   90.00
_cell.angle_beta   90.00
_cell.angle_gamma   90.00
#
_symmetry.space_group_name_H-M   'P 1'
#
loop_
_entity.id
_entity.type
_entity.pdbx_description
1 polymer ?
#
loop_
_entity_poly.entity_id
_entity_poly.type
_entity_poly.pdbx_seq_one_letter_code
_entity_poly.pdbx_strand_id
1 'polypeptide(L)'
;MKKRTTLTSMSMAFLAGALIFLLLPQMAEAIPSLQLFISEEDGGYYDAETQTWVTASDDFTLDAIVADESVFGGEDTTELILCVALDESLYSLDASGNVVFDDATGITIDGVQLTANDFEYGLPPISDLNPDGTGGDLGPHEIYPTAFTEIKMTIGDPGTYEFEITDASAGIHFDLYVLDENDRITTGNFAPFSHDAETVPPVPEPSTLMLLGSGALLLTAGKRFARKRSVC
;
A
#
# COMPACT_ATOMS: atom_id res chain seq x y z
N MET A 1 10.73 -30.73 -61.41
CA MET A 1 10.03 -29.56 -60.81
C MET A 1 9.78 -29.81 -59.33
N LYS A 2 10.61 -29.30 -58.43
CA LYS A 2 10.45 -29.43 -56.96
C LYS A 2 11.02 -28.18 -56.29
N LYS A 3 10.26 -27.09 -56.28
CA LYS A 3 10.53 -25.84 -55.54
C LYS A 3 9.20 -25.16 -55.21
N ARG A 4 8.45 -25.66 -54.22
CA ARG A 4 7.25 -24.99 -53.68
C ARG A 4 7.08 -25.12 -52.16
N THR A 5 7.99 -25.78 -51.44
CA THR A 5 7.84 -26.11 -50.02
C THR A 5 8.42 -25.09 -49.02
N THR A 6 9.17 -24.07 -49.47
CA THR A 6 9.87 -23.14 -48.55
C THR A 6 9.07 -21.90 -48.17
N LEU A 7 8.05 -21.51 -48.95
CA LEU A 7 7.29 -20.29 -48.66
C LEU A 7 6.25 -20.49 -47.54
N THR A 8 5.73 -21.72 -47.37
CA THR A 8 4.72 -22.02 -46.34
C THR A 8 5.31 -22.13 -44.94
N SER A 9 6.58 -22.54 -44.79
CA SER A 9 7.19 -22.71 -43.46
C SER A 9 7.60 -21.38 -42.81
N MET A 10 7.98 -20.36 -43.60
CA MET A 10 8.28 -19.02 -43.06
C MET A 10 7.02 -18.31 -42.55
N SER A 11 5.90 -18.44 -43.27
CA SER A 11 4.63 -17.82 -42.85
C SER A 11 4.06 -18.43 -41.57
N MET A 12 4.25 -19.74 -41.35
CA MET A 12 3.74 -20.43 -40.16
C MET A 12 4.56 -20.09 -38.90
N ALA A 13 5.88 -19.96 -39.01
CA ALA A 13 6.73 -19.55 -37.90
C ALA A 13 6.47 -18.10 -37.46
N PHE A 14 6.22 -17.20 -38.41
CA PHE A 14 5.88 -15.81 -38.10
C PHE A 14 4.50 -15.68 -37.41
N LEU A 15 3.51 -16.44 -37.88
CA LEU A 15 2.19 -16.48 -37.22
C LEU A 15 2.27 -17.08 -35.80
N ALA A 16 3.04 -18.15 -35.61
CA ALA A 16 3.24 -18.76 -34.29
C ALA A 16 3.96 -17.81 -33.33
N GLY A 17 4.97 -17.07 -33.80
CA GLY A 17 5.65 -16.05 -33.00
C GLY A 17 4.73 -14.90 -32.59
N ALA A 18 3.93 -14.36 -33.52
CA ALA A 18 2.96 -13.31 -33.22
C ALA A 18 1.87 -13.77 -32.25
N LEU A 19 1.39 -15.02 -32.38
CA LEU A 19 0.40 -15.59 -31.46
C LEU A 19 0.97 -15.78 -30.05
N ILE A 20 2.22 -16.22 -29.91
CA ILE A 20 2.89 -16.31 -28.60
C ILE A 20 3.02 -14.93 -27.95
N PHE A 21 3.31 -13.88 -28.74
CA PHE A 21 3.43 -12.52 -28.22
C PHE A 21 2.09 -11.95 -27.75
N LEU A 22 0.98 -12.30 -28.41
CA LEU A 22 -0.38 -11.93 -27.99
C LEU A 22 -0.89 -12.73 -26.78
N LEU A 23 -0.28 -13.88 -26.50
CA LEU A 23 -0.59 -14.71 -25.33
C LEU A 23 0.28 -14.33 -24.11
N LEU A 24 1.19 -13.38 -24.23
CA LEU A 24 1.88 -12.83 -23.07
C LEU A 24 0.86 -12.07 -22.22
N PRO A 25 0.74 -12.37 -20.91
CA PRO A 25 -0.17 -11.65 -20.04
C PRO A 25 0.18 -10.16 -20.10
N GLN A 26 -0.79 -9.34 -20.51
CA GLN A 26 -0.69 -7.90 -20.33
C GLN A 26 -0.84 -7.65 -18.84
N MET A 27 0.16 -7.03 -18.22
CA MET A 27 0.00 -6.57 -16.85
C MET A 27 -1.02 -5.43 -16.88
N ALA A 28 -2.21 -5.70 -16.33
CA ALA A 28 -3.19 -4.67 -16.05
C ALA A 28 -2.84 -4.12 -14.67
N GLU A 29 -2.16 -2.98 -14.64
CA GLU A 29 -1.91 -2.23 -13.41
C GLU A 29 -3.14 -1.38 -13.14
N ALA A 30 -3.88 -1.72 -12.09
CA ALA A 30 -4.94 -0.86 -11.59
C ALA A 30 -4.27 0.22 -10.72
N ILE A 31 -4.15 1.43 -11.27
CA ILE A 31 -3.72 2.59 -10.47
C ILE A 31 -4.93 2.98 -9.63
N PRO A 32 -4.82 2.97 -8.29
CA PRO A 32 -5.92 3.36 -7.44
C PRO A 32 -6.22 4.86 -7.59
N SER A 33 -7.49 5.22 -7.47
CA SER A 33 -7.96 6.62 -7.52
C SER A 33 -7.52 7.42 -6.31
N LEU A 34 -7.28 6.73 -5.19
CA LEU A 34 -6.80 7.28 -3.93
C LEU A 34 -5.67 6.38 -3.42
N GLN A 35 -4.56 6.94 -2.95
CA GLN A 35 -3.44 6.17 -2.40
C GLN A 35 -2.81 6.92 -1.23
N LEU A 36 -2.38 6.19 -0.22
CA LEU A 36 -1.58 6.68 0.90
C LEU A 36 -0.24 5.93 0.90
N PHE A 37 0.87 6.63 1.06
CA PHE A 37 2.19 6.02 1.25
C PHE A 37 3.11 6.93 2.04
N ILE A 38 4.21 6.34 2.54
CA ILE A 38 5.27 7.08 3.20
C ILE A 38 6.30 7.47 2.15
N SER A 39 6.70 8.74 2.11
CA SER A 39 7.69 9.23 1.14
C SER A 39 8.99 8.42 1.18
N GLU A 40 9.50 8.04 0.01
CA GLU A 40 10.79 7.35 -0.10
C GLU A 40 11.95 8.21 0.43
N GLU A 41 11.80 9.55 0.40
CA GLU A 41 12.79 10.49 0.93
C GLU A 41 12.93 10.36 2.47
N ASP A 42 11.86 9.95 3.14
CA ASP A 42 11.78 9.73 4.59
C ASP A 42 12.01 8.25 4.98
N GLY A 43 12.51 7.44 4.03
CA GLY A 43 12.83 6.03 4.25
C GLY A 43 11.61 5.11 4.20
N GLY A 44 10.47 5.58 3.70
CA GLY A 44 9.30 4.77 3.42
C GLY A 44 9.60 3.70 2.35
N TYR A 45 9.15 2.47 2.59
CA TYR A 45 9.17 1.42 1.58
C TYR A 45 7.95 0.52 1.71
N TYR A 46 7.52 -0.06 0.59
CA TYR A 46 6.41 -1.01 0.56
C TYR A 46 6.90 -2.43 0.87
N ASP A 47 6.39 -3.03 1.94
CA ASP A 47 6.59 -4.44 2.25
C ASP A 47 5.56 -5.30 1.50
N ALA A 48 6.02 -6.07 0.52
CA ALA A 48 5.16 -6.91 -0.29
C ALA A 48 4.67 -8.19 0.42
N GLU A 49 5.27 -8.59 1.54
CA GLU A 49 4.84 -9.75 2.32
C GLU A 49 3.60 -9.43 3.16
N THR A 50 3.64 -8.29 3.84
CA THR A 50 2.57 -7.79 4.71
C THR A 50 1.61 -6.84 3.99
N GLN A 51 1.97 -6.36 2.78
CA GLN A 51 1.20 -5.44 1.95
C GLN A 51 0.94 -4.07 2.60
N THR A 52 1.99 -3.50 3.20
CA THR A 52 1.96 -2.25 3.98
C THR A 52 3.12 -1.34 3.59
N TRP A 53 2.95 -0.03 3.83
CA TRP A 53 4.05 0.93 3.84
C TRP A 53 4.68 1.05 5.21
N VAL A 54 5.97 0.80 5.28
CA VAL A 54 6.74 0.78 6.52
C VAL A 54 7.85 1.82 6.49
N THR A 55 8.22 2.33 7.67
CA THR A 55 9.37 3.20 7.86
C THR A 55 10.04 2.87 9.18
N ALA A 56 11.34 3.17 9.30
CA ALA A 56 12.09 3.06 10.54
C ALA A 56 12.26 4.42 11.24
N SER A 57 11.68 5.49 10.68
CA SER A 57 11.74 6.84 11.21
C SER A 57 10.50 7.16 12.04
N ASP A 58 10.70 7.84 13.17
CA ASP A 58 9.59 8.39 13.98
C ASP A 58 9.06 9.71 13.37
N ASP A 59 9.83 10.30 12.44
CA ASP A 59 9.47 11.50 11.68
C ASP A 59 9.42 11.16 10.17
N PHE A 60 8.29 11.38 9.52
CA PHE A 60 8.11 11.09 8.10
C PHE A 60 6.92 11.85 7.49
N THR A 61 6.89 11.94 6.16
CA THR A 61 5.78 12.52 5.42
C THR A 61 4.87 11.40 4.90
N LEU A 62 3.57 11.53 5.15
CA LEU A 62 2.55 10.75 4.47
C LEU A 62 2.05 11.50 3.25
N ASP A 63 2.17 10.85 2.09
CA ASP A 63 1.68 11.36 0.81
C ASP A 63 0.34 10.71 0.47
N ALA A 64 -0.70 11.54 0.43
CA ALA A 64 -2.01 11.20 -0.08
C ALA A 64 -2.15 11.61 -1.55
N ILE A 65 -2.16 10.63 -2.46
CA ILE A 65 -2.39 10.88 -3.89
C ILE A 65 -3.87 10.69 -4.21
N VAL A 66 -4.47 11.75 -4.75
CA VAL A 66 -5.77 11.73 -5.41
C VAL A 66 -5.53 11.75 -6.90
N ALA A 67 -5.67 10.59 -7.56
CA ALA A 67 -5.35 10.41 -8.96
C ALA A 67 -6.51 10.72 -9.92
N ASP A 68 -7.76 10.69 -9.43
CA ASP A 68 -8.96 10.78 -10.26
C ASP A 68 -10.02 11.71 -9.65
N GLU A 69 -10.65 12.54 -10.49
CA GLU A 69 -11.71 13.47 -10.09
C GLU A 69 -12.99 12.76 -9.61
N SER A 70 -13.16 11.49 -9.95
CA SER A 70 -14.29 10.68 -9.46
C SER A 70 -14.30 10.52 -7.93
N VAL A 71 -13.15 10.71 -7.26
CA VAL A 71 -13.06 10.74 -5.79
C VAL A 71 -13.91 11.87 -5.19
N PHE A 72 -14.13 12.97 -5.94
CA PHE A 72 -14.96 14.09 -5.48
C PHE A 72 -16.46 13.84 -5.58
N GLY A 73 -16.90 12.70 -6.13
CA GLY A 73 -18.34 12.40 -6.26
C GLY A 73 -19.11 13.36 -7.17
N GLY A 74 -18.42 14.20 -7.97
CA GLY A 74 -19.02 15.24 -8.80
C GLY A 74 -19.15 16.61 -8.12
N GLU A 75 -18.66 16.78 -6.90
CA GLU A 75 -18.56 18.06 -6.20
C GLU A 75 -17.26 18.82 -6.56
N ASP A 76 -17.26 20.14 -6.37
CA ASP A 76 -16.06 20.99 -6.58
C ASP A 76 -14.98 20.74 -5.50
N THR A 77 -15.39 20.22 -4.34
CA THR A 77 -14.50 19.91 -3.21
C THR A 77 -15.00 18.70 -2.44
N THR A 78 -14.10 17.96 -1.81
CA THR A 78 -14.45 16.89 -0.86
C THR A 78 -13.56 16.92 0.39
N GLU A 79 -13.97 16.19 1.42
CA GLU A 79 -13.16 15.97 2.62
C GLU A 79 -12.31 14.72 2.44
N LEU A 80 -10.99 14.92 2.43
CA LEU A 80 -10.01 13.87 2.58
C LEU A 80 -9.82 13.60 4.07
N ILE A 81 -10.06 12.36 4.49
CA ILE A 81 -10.06 11.96 5.89
C ILE A 81 -8.91 10.99 6.13
N LEU A 82 -7.95 11.42 6.95
CA LEU A 82 -6.88 10.58 7.49
C LEU A 82 -7.32 10.05 8.85
N CYS A 83 -7.63 8.77 8.94
CA CYS A 83 -7.88 8.07 10.19
C CYS A 83 -6.56 7.60 10.78
N VAL A 84 -6.36 7.86 12.07
CA VAL A 84 -5.16 7.48 12.82
C VAL A 84 -5.61 6.55 13.93
N ALA A 85 -5.21 5.29 13.89
CA ALA A 85 -5.53 4.29 14.89
C ALA A 85 -4.28 3.85 15.66
N LEU A 86 -4.45 3.45 16.92
CA LEU A 86 -3.37 3.06 17.82
C LEU A 86 -3.40 1.56 18.11
N ASP A 87 -2.24 0.92 18.17
CA ASP A 87 -2.12 -0.42 18.74
C ASP A 87 -2.47 -0.41 20.24
N GLU A 88 -3.07 -1.50 20.72
CA GLU A 88 -3.48 -1.66 22.14
C GLU A 88 -2.31 -1.51 23.13
N SER A 89 -1.06 -1.59 22.68
CA SER A 89 0.13 -1.33 23.52
C SER A 89 0.42 0.15 23.75
N LEU A 90 -0.19 1.06 22.99
CA LEU A 90 0.02 2.52 23.08
C LEU A 90 -1.01 3.22 23.97
N TYR A 91 -2.08 2.52 24.37
CA TYR A 91 -3.13 3.11 25.20
C TYR A 91 -3.74 2.09 26.16
N SER A 92 -4.46 2.62 27.13
CA SER A 92 -5.39 1.88 27.96
C SER A 92 -6.73 2.60 28.01
N LEU A 93 -7.77 1.92 28.49
CA LEU A 93 -9.06 2.54 28.75
C LEU A 93 -9.26 2.78 30.24
N ASP A 94 -9.70 3.98 30.60
CA ASP A 94 -10.11 4.26 31.97
C ASP A 94 -11.42 3.53 32.34
N ALA A 95 -11.85 3.68 33.60
CA ALA A 95 -13.09 3.04 34.09
C ALA A 95 -14.37 3.52 33.38
N SER A 96 -14.28 4.61 32.61
CA SER A 96 -15.37 5.20 31.83
C SER A 96 -15.25 4.89 30.33
N GLY A 97 -14.22 4.16 29.90
CA GLY A 97 -13.97 3.80 28.51
C GLY A 97 -13.25 4.89 27.70
N ASN A 98 -12.70 5.92 28.34
CA ASN A 98 -11.91 6.94 27.66
C ASN A 98 -10.48 6.44 27.42
N VAL A 99 -9.91 6.85 26.29
CA VAL A 99 -8.51 6.56 25.94
C VAL A 99 -7.58 7.28 26.93
N VAL A 100 -6.58 6.56 27.41
CA VAL A 100 -5.48 7.05 28.24
C VAL A 100 -4.18 6.57 27.61
N PHE A 101 -3.31 7.51 27.25
CA PHE A 101 -2.00 7.16 26.72
C PHE A 101 -1.07 6.68 27.83
N ASP A 102 -0.25 5.69 27.51
CA ASP A 102 0.96 5.45 28.28
C ASP A 102 1.93 6.60 27.95
N ASP A 103 2.70 7.08 28.94
CA ASP A 103 3.47 8.35 28.90
C ASP A 103 4.45 8.54 27.72
N ALA A 104 4.59 7.55 26.84
CA ALA A 104 5.43 7.54 25.64
C ALA A 104 4.68 7.75 24.32
N THR A 105 3.34 7.73 24.30
CA THR A 105 2.58 7.89 23.04
C THR A 105 2.58 9.35 22.62
N GLY A 106 3.49 9.68 21.71
CA GLY A 106 3.49 10.91 20.94
C GLY A 106 3.05 10.64 19.52
N ILE A 107 2.28 11.57 18.96
CA ILE A 107 2.17 11.77 17.51
C ILE A 107 1.78 13.22 17.29
N THR A 108 2.49 13.86 16.37
CA THR A 108 2.23 15.22 15.93
C THR A 108 2.00 15.19 14.44
N ILE A 109 0.87 15.76 13.99
CA ILE A 109 0.48 15.82 12.58
C ILE A 109 0.37 17.28 12.19
N ASP A 110 1.14 17.71 11.19
CA ASP A 110 1.21 19.10 10.73
C ASP A 110 1.47 20.11 11.87
N GLY A 111 2.34 19.71 12.81
CA GLY A 111 2.69 20.49 14.00
C GLY A 111 1.62 20.51 15.11
N VAL A 112 0.51 19.77 14.96
CA VAL A 112 -0.52 19.59 15.98
C VAL A 112 -0.25 18.29 16.74
N GLN A 113 0.17 18.42 17.99
CA GLN A 113 0.34 17.27 18.89
C GLN A 113 -1.03 16.70 19.28
N LEU A 114 -1.26 15.43 18.96
CA LEU A 114 -2.44 14.71 19.40
C LEU A 114 -2.26 14.19 20.82
N THR A 115 -3.36 14.18 21.57
CA THR A 115 -3.43 13.75 22.97
C THR A 115 -4.52 12.70 23.14
N ALA A 116 -4.56 12.03 24.28
CA ALA A 116 -5.59 11.03 24.56
C ALA A 116 -7.04 11.56 24.44
N ASN A 117 -7.26 12.87 24.57
CA ASN A 117 -8.59 13.47 24.41
C ASN A 117 -9.02 13.62 22.95
N ASP A 118 -8.08 13.51 22.01
CA ASP A 118 -8.34 13.59 20.58
C ASP A 118 -8.76 12.23 20.01
N PHE A 119 -8.59 11.16 20.78
CA PHE A 119 -8.91 9.79 20.39
C PHE A 119 -10.20 9.30 21.05
N GLU A 120 -10.97 8.53 20.30
CA GLU A 120 -12.13 7.80 20.77
C GLU A 120 -11.93 6.29 20.60
N TYR A 121 -12.57 5.49 21.46
CA TYR A 121 -12.50 4.04 21.38
C TYR A 121 -13.73 3.48 20.67
N GLY A 122 -13.52 2.81 19.55
CA GLY A 122 -14.61 2.32 18.69
C GLY A 122 -14.11 1.56 17.47
N LEU A 123 -15.01 1.31 16.53
CA LEU A 123 -14.64 0.73 15.23
C LEU A 123 -14.35 1.90 14.27
N PRO A 124 -13.11 2.06 13.79
CA PRO A 124 -12.83 2.99 12.71
C PRO A 124 -13.34 2.41 11.38
N PRO A 125 -13.74 3.27 10.43
CA PRO A 125 -14.13 4.66 10.63
C PRO A 125 -15.47 4.74 11.38
N ILE A 126 -15.78 5.89 12.00
CA ILE A 126 -16.92 6.06 12.93
C ILE A 126 -18.13 5.21 12.52
N SER A 127 -18.56 4.32 13.42
CA SER A 127 -19.49 3.20 13.18
C SER A 127 -20.85 3.57 12.57
N ASP A 128 -21.19 4.86 12.50
CA ASP A 128 -22.42 5.36 11.89
C ASP A 128 -22.37 5.36 10.35
N LEU A 129 -21.19 5.22 9.75
CA LEU A 129 -21.00 5.21 8.29
C LEU A 129 -21.32 3.83 7.65
N ASN A 130 -21.66 2.81 8.45
CA ASN A 130 -22.05 1.49 7.95
C ASN A 130 -23.16 0.80 8.79
N PRO A 131 -24.40 1.33 8.78
CA PRO A 131 -25.48 0.95 9.70
C PRO A 131 -26.06 -0.47 9.46
N ASP A 132 -25.70 -1.15 8.38
CA ASP A 132 -26.26 -2.48 8.06
C ASP A 132 -25.37 -3.66 8.47
N GLY A 133 -24.09 -3.44 8.82
CA GLY A 133 -23.15 -4.50 9.16
C GLY A 133 -22.99 -5.57 8.07
N THR A 134 -23.45 -5.30 6.84
CA THR A 134 -23.42 -6.22 5.69
C THR A 134 -22.38 -5.87 4.65
N GLY A 135 -21.55 -4.85 4.89
CA GLY A 135 -20.27 -4.69 4.20
C GLY A 135 -20.43 -4.42 2.71
N GLY A 136 -20.65 -3.15 2.37
CA GLY A 136 -20.36 -2.66 1.03
C GLY A 136 -18.86 -2.79 0.73
N ASP A 137 -18.48 -3.90 0.09
CA ASP A 137 -17.26 -4.22 -0.68
C ASP A 137 -15.84 -3.91 -0.13
N LEU A 138 -15.69 -3.27 1.04
CA LEU A 138 -14.41 -3.17 1.74
C LEU A 138 -14.45 -4.09 2.96
N GLY A 139 -13.50 -5.02 3.04
CA GLY A 139 -13.35 -5.85 4.23
C GLY A 139 -13.08 -4.94 5.44
N PRO A 140 -13.73 -5.15 6.60
CA PRO A 140 -13.37 -4.42 7.81
C PRO A 140 -11.91 -4.73 8.13
N HIS A 141 -11.06 -3.71 8.07
CA HIS A 141 -9.62 -3.93 8.13
C HIS A 141 -9.05 -3.99 9.55
N GLU A 142 -9.88 -3.73 10.56
CA GLU A 142 -9.77 -4.34 11.88
C GLU A 142 -11.18 -4.67 12.39
N ILE A 143 -11.49 -5.95 12.63
CA ILE A 143 -12.79 -6.36 13.22
C ILE A 143 -12.89 -6.03 14.72
N TYR A 144 -11.89 -5.34 15.26
CA TYR A 144 -11.71 -5.08 16.67
C TYR A 144 -11.78 -3.57 16.93
N PRO A 145 -12.53 -3.14 17.95
CA PRO A 145 -12.50 -1.76 18.36
C PRO A 145 -11.08 -1.34 18.79
N THR A 146 -10.66 -0.15 18.41
CA THR A 146 -9.37 0.44 18.75
C THR A 146 -9.55 1.92 19.14
N ALA A 147 -8.51 2.54 19.70
CA ALA A 147 -8.44 3.98 19.87
C ALA A 147 -8.05 4.63 18.54
N PHE A 148 -8.90 5.53 18.02
CA PHE A 148 -8.64 6.23 16.77
C PHE A 148 -9.07 7.70 16.80
N THR A 149 -8.57 8.48 15.84
CA THR A 149 -8.99 9.85 15.57
C THR A 149 -9.03 10.10 14.06
N GLU A 150 -9.78 11.11 13.62
CA GLU A 150 -9.91 11.48 12.21
C GLU A 150 -9.45 12.92 11.97
N ILE A 151 -8.48 13.09 11.07
CA ILE A 151 -8.01 14.39 10.61
C ILE A 151 -8.61 14.65 9.24
N LYS A 152 -9.25 15.81 9.08
CA LYS A 152 -9.98 16.17 7.87
C LYS A 152 -9.30 17.32 7.14
N MET A 153 -9.12 17.16 5.83
CA MET A 153 -8.59 18.17 4.93
C MET A 153 -9.56 18.38 3.77
N THR A 154 -9.94 19.63 3.49
CA THR A 154 -10.73 19.94 2.30
C THR A 154 -9.82 20.02 1.09
N ILE A 155 -10.14 19.24 0.06
CA ILE A 155 -9.41 19.16 -1.20
C ILE A 155 -10.34 19.53 -2.36
N GLY A 156 -9.80 20.10 -3.45
CA GLY A 156 -10.58 20.59 -4.59
C GLY A 156 -10.11 20.11 -5.96
N ASP A 157 -8.94 19.48 -6.05
CA ASP A 157 -8.36 19.04 -7.31
C ASP A 157 -7.59 17.73 -7.11
N PRO A 158 -7.44 16.86 -8.13
CA PRO A 158 -6.49 15.76 -8.08
C PRO A 158 -5.07 16.28 -7.82
N GLY A 159 -4.31 15.56 -7.00
CA GLY A 159 -2.98 15.99 -6.58
C GLY A 159 -2.40 15.13 -5.48
N THR A 160 -1.21 15.53 -5.02
CA THR A 160 -0.58 14.97 -3.83
C THR A 160 -0.79 15.94 -2.67
N TYR A 161 -1.22 15.40 -1.54
CA TYR A 161 -1.44 16.12 -0.29
C TYR A 161 -0.55 15.49 0.77
N GLU A 162 0.20 16.32 1.49
CA GLU A 162 1.23 15.87 2.44
C GLU A 162 0.73 16.06 3.86
N PHE A 163 1.01 15.10 4.73
CA PHE A 163 0.86 15.22 6.19
C PHE A 163 2.24 15.02 6.83
N GLU A 164 2.71 16.02 7.58
CA GLU A 164 3.98 15.94 8.31
C GLU A 164 3.76 15.18 9.62
N ILE A 165 4.27 13.96 9.71
CA ILE A 165 4.20 13.12 10.90
C ILE A 165 5.51 13.26 11.68
N THR A 166 5.40 13.61 12.96
CA THR A 166 6.56 13.72 13.87
C THR A 166 6.28 13.07 15.21
N ASP A 167 7.36 12.61 15.86
CA ASP A 167 7.33 11.87 17.13
C ASP A 167 6.43 10.62 17.12
N ALA A 168 6.18 10.00 15.96
CA ALA A 168 5.28 8.85 15.86
C ALA A 168 5.86 7.61 16.56
N SER A 169 5.07 7.04 17.46
CA SER A 169 5.40 5.77 18.11
C SER A 169 5.15 4.57 17.19
N ALA A 170 5.91 3.48 17.38
CA ALA A 170 5.63 2.21 16.72
C ALA A 170 4.22 1.70 17.09
N GLY A 171 3.48 1.16 16.12
CA GLY A 171 2.11 0.69 16.34
C GLY A 171 1.04 1.76 16.08
N ILE A 172 1.36 2.80 15.32
CA ILE A 172 0.35 3.73 14.78
C ILE A 172 -0.03 3.28 13.38
N HIS A 173 -1.33 3.19 13.14
CA HIS A 173 -1.94 2.83 11.88
C HIS A 173 -2.58 4.05 11.23
N PHE A 174 -2.46 4.18 9.91
CA PHE A 174 -3.05 5.27 9.15
C PHE A 174 -3.97 4.72 8.08
N ASP A 175 -5.16 5.28 7.95
CA ASP A 175 -6.09 4.99 6.87
C ASP A 175 -6.50 6.28 6.17
N LEU A 176 -6.73 6.22 4.86
CA LEU A 176 -7.14 7.37 4.08
C LEU A 176 -8.39 7.05 3.28
N TYR A 177 -9.42 7.88 3.43
CA TYR A 177 -10.65 7.74 2.68
C TYR A 177 -11.36 9.07 2.44
N VAL A 178 -12.37 9.01 1.61
CA VAL A 178 -13.31 10.08 1.30
C VAL A 178 -14.73 9.53 1.44
N LEU A 179 -15.66 10.37 1.88
CA LEU A 179 -17.07 10.01 1.95
C LEU A 179 -17.79 10.34 0.63
N ASP A 180 -18.71 9.48 0.22
CA ASP A 180 -19.63 9.78 -0.87
C ASP A 180 -20.76 10.73 -0.42
N GLU A 181 -21.65 11.11 -1.35
CA GLU A 181 -22.81 11.97 -1.08
C GLU A 181 -23.79 11.44 -0.01
N ASN A 182 -23.67 10.17 0.38
CA ASN A 182 -24.49 9.50 1.39
C ASN A 182 -23.72 9.20 2.67
N ASP A 183 -22.58 9.84 2.89
CA ASP A 183 -21.68 9.59 4.02
C ASP A 183 -21.22 8.12 4.07
N ARG A 184 -20.92 7.50 2.92
CA ARG A 184 -20.40 6.13 2.85
C ARG A 184 -19.00 6.08 2.26
N ILE A 185 -18.24 5.09 2.70
CA ILE A 185 -16.97 4.72 2.09
C ILE A 185 -17.26 3.67 1.01
N THR A 186 -16.82 3.96 -0.21
CA THR A 186 -16.93 3.05 -1.35
C THR A 186 -15.55 2.58 -1.78
N THR A 187 -15.48 1.51 -2.57
CA THR A 187 -14.21 0.92 -3.03
C THR A 187 -13.32 1.86 -3.83
N GLY A 188 -13.87 2.94 -4.41
CA GLY A 188 -13.10 3.97 -5.12
C GLY A 188 -12.64 5.14 -4.24
N ASN A 189 -13.15 5.22 -3.01
CA ASN A 189 -12.93 6.33 -2.09
C ASN A 189 -12.12 5.91 -0.85
N PHE A 190 -11.46 4.77 -0.91
CA PHE A 190 -10.56 4.27 0.14
C PHE A 190 -9.19 4.00 -0.47
N ALA A 191 -8.14 4.47 0.18
CA ALA A 191 -6.77 4.22 -0.26
C ALA A 191 -6.42 2.75 -0.03
N PRO A 192 -6.18 1.94 -1.08
CA PRO A 192 -5.74 0.58 -0.86
C PRO A 192 -4.34 0.57 -0.28
N PHE A 193 -4.07 -0.39 0.60
CA PHE A 193 -2.76 -0.61 1.24
C PHE A 193 -2.27 0.56 2.11
N SER A 194 -3.19 1.30 2.72
CA SER A 194 -2.88 2.32 3.75
C SER A 194 -2.25 1.74 5.03
N HIS A 195 -2.19 0.41 5.15
CA HIS A 195 -1.98 -0.25 6.43
C HIS A 195 -0.58 -0.10 7.02
N ASP A 196 -0.56 0.03 8.36
CA ASP A 196 0.53 -0.20 9.31
C ASP A 196 1.85 0.49 8.99
N ALA A 197 2.15 1.66 9.58
CA ALA A 197 3.54 2.13 9.66
C ALA A 197 4.31 1.25 10.68
N GLU A 198 4.51 -0.03 10.35
CA GLU A 198 5.24 -0.95 11.20
C GLU A 198 6.74 -0.62 11.12
N THR A 199 7.35 -0.33 12.26
CA THR A 199 8.80 -0.18 12.37
C THR A 199 9.46 -1.55 12.33
N VAL A 200 9.56 -2.14 11.14
CA VAL A 200 10.22 -3.44 10.98
C VAL A 200 11.75 -3.25 11.10
N PRO A 201 12.44 -3.97 11.99
CA PRO A 201 13.90 -3.96 12.01
C PRO A 201 14.43 -4.48 10.66
N PRO A 202 15.52 -3.92 10.11
CA PRO A 202 15.95 -4.19 8.74
C PRO A 202 16.12 -5.69 8.48
N VAL A 203 15.34 -6.20 7.52
CA VAL A 203 15.41 -7.60 7.09
C VAL A 203 16.71 -7.82 6.33
N PRO A 204 17.52 -8.83 6.67
CA PRO A 204 18.74 -9.14 5.93
C PRO A 204 18.45 -9.42 4.45
N GLU A 205 19.19 -8.78 3.54
CA GLU A 205 18.95 -8.86 2.09
C GLU A 205 18.76 -10.30 1.58
N PRO A 206 17.82 -10.51 0.64
CA PRO A 206 17.33 -11.84 0.35
C PRO A 206 18.35 -12.70 -0.40
N SER A 207 18.42 -13.96 0.03
CA SER A 207 19.23 -15.04 -0.57
C SER A 207 19.06 -15.23 -2.09
N THR A 208 18.08 -14.58 -2.72
CA THR A 208 17.88 -14.50 -4.17
C THR A 208 19.08 -13.89 -4.91
N LEU A 209 19.77 -12.88 -4.37
CA LEU A 209 21.01 -12.37 -4.99
C LEU A 209 22.13 -13.41 -4.94
N MET A 210 22.21 -14.17 -3.85
CA MET A 210 23.14 -15.28 -3.71
C MET A 210 22.77 -16.45 -4.65
N LEU A 211 21.49 -16.75 -4.83
CA LEU A 211 20.99 -17.79 -5.73
C LEU A 211 21.23 -17.41 -7.21
N LEU A 212 20.92 -16.17 -7.59
CA LEU A 212 21.17 -15.66 -8.94
C LEU A 212 22.68 -15.65 -9.24
N GLY A 213 23.50 -15.17 -8.29
CA GLY A 213 24.96 -15.18 -8.41
C GLY A 213 25.54 -16.58 -8.55
N SER A 214 25.07 -17.53 -7.74
CA SER A 214 25.52 -18.93 -7.80
C SER A 214 25.06 -19.64 -9.07
N GLY A 215 23.84 -19.38 -9.56
CA GLY A 215 23.34 -19.90 -10.83
C GLY A 215 24.15 -19.43 -12.04
N ALA A 216 24.51 -18.13 -12.09
CA ALA A 216 25.36 -17.58 -13.15
C ALA A 216 26.77 -18.18 -13.14
N LEU A 217 27.36 -18.38 -11.96
CA LEU A 217 28.65 -19.04 -11.80
C LEU A 217 28.63 -20.49 -12.30
N LEU A 218 27.57 -21.26 -11.99
CA LEU A 218 27.43 -22.64 -12.46
C LEU A 218 27.28 -22.73 -13.98
N LEU A 219 26.56 -21.79 -14.62
CA LEU A 219 26.42 -21.74 -16.09
C LEU A 219 27.73 -21.44 -16.80
N THR A 220 28.54 -20.52 -16.28
CA THR A 220 29.85 -20.19 -16.85
C THR A 220 30.86 -21.32 -16.63
N ALA A 221 30.85 -21.97 -15.47
CA ALA A 221 31.67 -23.14 -15.17
C ALA A 221 31.28 -24.35 -16.06
N GLY A 222 29.98 -24.62 -16.22
CA GLY A 222 29.48 -25.73 -17.03
C GLY A 222 29.87 -25.63 -18.51
N LYS A 223 29.87 -24.42 -19.09
CA LYS A 223 30.31 -24.20 -20.48
C LYS A 223 31.79 -24.56 -20.72
N ARG A 224 32.66 -24.42 -19.70
CA ARG A 224 34.07 -24.83 -19.81
C ARG A 224 34.24 -26.35 -19.82
N PHE A 225 33.42 -27.09 -19.06
CA PHE A 225 33.50 -28.55 -19.03
C PHE A 225 32.93 -29.21 -20.29
N ALA A 226 31.87 -28.65 -20.89
CA ALA A 226 31.27 -29.19 -22.11
C ALA A 226 32.23 -29.13 -23.33
N ARG A 227 33.06 -28.09 -23.44
CA ARG A 227 34.03 -27.94 -24.56
C ARG A 227 35.16 -28.97 -24.55
N LYS A 228 35.45 -29.63 -23.43
CA LYS A 228 36.53 -30.64 -23.35
C LYS A 228 36.17 -32.01 -23.91
N ARG A 229 34.91 -32.27 -24.29
CA ARG A 229 34.46 -33.60 -24.74
C ARG A 229 34.35 -33.80 -26.25
N SER A 230 34.70 -32.80 -27.07
CA SER A 230 34.50 -32.84 -28.53
C SER A 230 35.76 -33.17 -29.35
N VAL A 231 36.79 -33.77 -28.73
CA VAL A 231 38.00 -34.22 -29.44
C VAL A 231 38.20 -35.71 -29.16
N CYS A 232 37.55 -36.56 -29.96
CA CYS A 232 37.88 -37.96 -30.21
C CYS A 232 37.24 -38.35 -31.55
#